data_AF-A0A7X3PWP2-F1
#
_entry.id   AF-A0A7X3PWP2-F1
#
_cell.length_a   1.000
_cell.length_b   1.000
_cell.length_c   1.000
_cell.angle_alpha   90.00
_cell.angle_beta   90.00
_cell.angle_gamma   90.00
#
_symmetry.space_group_name_H-M   'P 1'
#
loop_
_entity.id
_entity.type
_entity.pdbx_description
1 polymer ?
#
loop_
_entity_poly.entity_id
_entity_poly.type
_entity_poly.pdbx_seq_one_letter_code
_entity_poly.pdbx_strand_id
1 'polypeptide(L)' 'DGLATGIFVMGPEKGMALIERLSGVEGVSVGADDTVSVSSGLRNRLQLSPQP' A
#
# COMPACT_ATOMS: atom_id res chain seq x y z
N ASP A 1 11.57 -0.31 6.37
CA ASP A 1 11.18 -0.43 7.78
C ASP A 1 10.47 0.76 8.38
N GLY A 2 11.11 1.90 8.69
CA GLY A 2 10.45 2.98 9.44
C GLY A 2 9.16 3.51 8.81
N LEU A 3 9.12 3.64 7.48
CA LEU A 3 7.94 4.07 6.73
C LEU A 3 6.77 3.08 6.85
N ALA A 4 7.06 1.77 6.76
CA ALA A 4 6.03 0.73 6.85
C ALA A 4 5.37 0.72 8.23
N THR A 5 6.16 0.85 9.29
CA THR A 5 5.64 0.97 10.67
C THR A 5 4.82 2.24 10.83
N GLY A 6 5.29 3.38 10.32
CA GLY A 6 4.55 4.63 10.36
C GLY A 6 3.20 4.53 9.66
N ILE A 7 3.18 3.99 8.43
CA ILE A 7 1.96 3.75 7.62
C ILE A 7 0.99 2.83 8.37
N PHE A 8 1.49 1.75 8.98
CA PHE A 8 0.65 0.83 9.75
C PHE A 8 -0.05 1.52 10.93
N VAL A 9 0.68 2.36 11.67
CA VAL A 9 0.12 3.13 12.80
C VAL A 9 -0.87 4.21 12.33
N MET A 10 -0.63 4.84 11.18
CA MET A 10 -1.52 5.86 10.61
C MET A 10 -2.85 5.29 10.08
N GLY A 11 -2.89 3.99 9.79
CA GLY A 11 -4.01 3.32 9.14
C GLY A 11 -3.97 3.43 7.61
N PRO A 12 -4.77 2.61 6.91
CA PRO A 12 -4.66 2.41 5.46
C PRO A 12 -4.89 3.69 4.65
N GLU A 13 -5.93 4.48 4.96
CA GLU A 13 -6.23 5.70 4.18
C GLU A 13 -5.12 6.75 4.29
N LYS A 14 -4.72 7.11 5.51
CA LYS A 14 -3.67 8.10 5.76
C LYS A 14 -2.31 7.61 5.29
N GLY A 15 -2.04 6.32 5.49
CA GLY A 15 -0.83 5.66 5.05
C GLY A 15 -0.66 5.69 3.53
N MET A 16 -1.71 5.30 2.79
CA MET A 16 -1.69 5.34 1.32
C MET A 16 -1.63 6.78 0.80
N ALA A 17 -2.33 7.73 1.42
CA ALA A 17 -2.25 9.15 1.06
C ALA A 17 -0.84 9.75 1.28
N LEU A 18 -0.08 9.26 2.27
CA LEU A 18 1.32 9.65 2.45
C LEU A 18 2.20 9.06 1.35
N ILE A 19 2.01 7.78 1.01
CA ILE A 19 2.78 7.11 -0.07
C ILE A 19 2.66 7.89 -1.38
N GLU A 20 1.43 8.27 -1.78
CA GLU A 20 1.20 9.06 -3.01
C GLU A 20 1.89 10.43 -3.05
N ARG A 21 2.29 10.97 -1.89
CA ARG A 21 2.98 12.27 -1.79
C ARG A 21 4.50 12.14 -1.84
N LEU A 22 5.03 10.94 -1.68
CA LEU A 22 6.47 10.68 -1.62
C LEU A 22 6.97 10.21 -2.99
N SER A 23 7.80 11.03 -3.64
CA SER A 23 8.39 10.62 -4.92
C SER A 23 9.33 9.43 -4.74
N GLY A 24 9.17 8.42 -5.61
CA GLY A 24 10.00 7.21 -5.58
C GLY A 24 9.63 6.21 -4.47
N VAL A 25 8.53 6.44 -3.75
CA VAL A 25 8.00 5.52 -2.74
C VAL A 25 6.69 4.94 -3.24
N GLU A 26 6.57 3.63 -3.15
CA GLU A 26 5.38 2.89 -3.56
C GLU A 26 5.00 1.89 -2.47
N GLY A 27 3.74 1.45 -2.46
CA GLY A 27 3.23 0.55 -1.42
C GLY A 27 1.97 -0.21 -1.81
N VAL A 28 1.81 -1.36 -1.15
CA VAL A 28 0.60 -2.17 -1.17
C VAL A 28 0.18 -2.40 0.27
N SER A 29 -1.11 -2.23 0.55
CA SER A 29 -1.71 -2.53 1.84
C SER A 29 -2.79 -3.59 1.65
N VAL A 30 -2.78 -4.61 2.50
CA VAL A 30 -3.79 -5.69 2.53
C VAL A 30 -4.54 -5.56 3.85
N GLY A 31 -5.84 -5.31 3.75
CA GLY A 31 -6.76 -5.24 4.87
C GLY A 31 -7.16 -6.62 5.39
N ALA A 32 -7.69 -6.67 6.61
CA ALA A 32 -8.21 -7.91 7.21
C ALA A 32 -9.51 -8.40 6.55
N ASP A 33 -10.13 -7.56 5.73
CA ASP A 33 -11.32 -7.80 4.92
C ASP A 33 -10.98 -8.21 3.47
N ASP A 34 -9.73 -8.62 3.22
CA ASP A 34 -9.16 -8.88 1.90
C ASP A 34 -9.14 -7.66 0.96
N THR A 35 -9.35 -6.44 1.47
CA THR A 35 -9.25 -5.22 0.67
C THR A 35 -7.78 -4.91 0.38
N VAL A 36 -7.40 -4.94 -0.91
CA VAL A 36 -6.05 -4.59 -1.35
C VAL A 36 -6.02 -3.16 -1.89
N SER A 37 -5.21 -2.30 -1.27
CA SER A 37 -4.96 -0.93 -1.72
C SER A 37 -3.56 -0.82 -2.32
N VAL A 38 -3.46 -0.19 -3.50
CA VAL A 38 -2.23 -0.14 -4.29
C VAL A 38 -1.92 1.30 -4.71
N SER A 39 -0.67 1.72 -4.50
CA SER A 39 -0.18 3.03 -4.92
C SER A 39 -0.16 3.16 -6.44
N SER A 40 -0.35 4.39 -6.93
CA SER A 40 -0.56 4.67 -8.35
C SER A 40 0.56 4.15 -9.26
N GLY A 41 1.82 4.19 -8.82
CA GLY A 41 2.96 3.71 -9.59
C GLY A 41 3.04 2.19 -9.73
N LEU A 42 2.36 1.42 -8.86
CA LEU A 42 2.34 -0.05 -8.92
C LEU A 42 1.09 -0.63 -9.58
N ARG A 43 0.04 0.17 -9.80
CA ARG A 43 -1.24 -0.33 -10.37
C ARG A 43 -1.10 -1.10 -11.68
N ASN A 44 -0.14 -0.72 -12.53
CA ASN A 44 0.11 -1.37 -13.82
C ASN A 44 1.27 -2.39 -13.79
N ARG A 45 1.88 -2.62 -12.62
CA ARG A 45 3.03 -3.52 -12.44
C ARG A 45 2.76 -4.67 -11.48
N LEU A 46 1.60 -4.67 -10.81
CA LEU A 46 1.20 -5.72 -9.88
C LEU A 46 0.32 -6.75 -10.58
N GLN A 47 0.60 -8.02 -10.29
CA GLN A 47 -0.24 -9.15 -10.68
C GLN A 47 -0.66 -9.87 -9.40
N LEU A 48 -1.94 -9.78 -9.05
CA LEU A 48 -2.50 -10.53 -7.93
C LEU A 48 -2.73 -11.98 -8.38
N SER A 49 -2.13 -12.93 -7.67
CA SER A 49 -2.38 -14.36 -7.89
C SER A 49 -3.19 -14.89 -6.72
N PRO A 50 -4.33 -15.57 -6.95
CA PRO A 50 -5.04 -16.27 -5.89
C PRO A 50 -4.16 -17.41 -5.37
N GLN A 51 -3.99 -17.50 -4.06
CA GLN A 51 -3.28 -18.60 -3.43
C GLN A 51 -4.26 -19.78 -3.26
N PRO A 52 -3.93 -20.99 -3.73
CA PRO A 52 -4.81 -22.17 -3.63
C PRO A 52 -4.93 -22.72 -2.20
#